data_AF-A0A846DDY4-F1
#
_entry.id   AF-A0A846DDY4-F1
#
_cell.length_a   1.000
_cell.length_b   1.000
_cell.length_c   1.000
_cell.angle_alpha   90.00
_cell.angle_beta   90.00
_cell.angle_gamma   90.00
#
_symmetry.space_group_name_H-M   'P 1'
#
loop_
_entity.id
_entity.type
_entity.pdbx_description
1 polymer ?
#
loop_
_entity_poly.entity_id
_entity_poly.type
_entity_poly.pdbx_seq_one_letter_code
_entity_poly.pdbx_strand_id
1 'polypeptide(L)'
;MNDIQRFLADTSPFDQLPSDELEKLSTKLTSFRYRMGQPILVREKLLHQIAILYEGQARLLGYDPRNNIPITLELLKPGAVIGSVNLVRGLPCETAIASTEVVCLTLTYQEFLQLLEKYPQLQSSFRNQCSLIEVFDLIGYQLEKQARGDTNLKQLALEAISEAQIYHLPPGKTKLGKEVTALLEDSNLTWFVSGGGTIANFPPRSHLNLREKQKFIEVQGVNPARLLGFPTNQWSQITTSYSSSPITQEQAKHPTEESPVIDIPYAEVGQLGEEIATQQQKDKKKEARKNYPYVQGRTPLGAAVACFQMLSQYFGMPFRKEVIRRVLAEQLQRNNNLSLPLCGAIVELMGLNAQLVNIPSTAITRLSAPVLVRWQERLAILYEISDESLVIGSPEMGILRRKPADFLDSWGEEGQVLLLQKTKETPQERFGLRWFVPSLIRYRWVLLQASIADVSALAAGAATASCRGFFAFTIASLIAAVSCFFSKG
;
A
#
# COMPACT_ATOMS: atom_id res chain seq x y z
N MET A 1 3.11 40.92 -7.80
CA MET A 1 2.75 39.78 -6.93
C MET A 1 2.08 38.76 -7.85
N ASN A 2 2.65 37.55 -7.99
CA ASN A 2 2.06 36.49 -8.81
C ASN A 2 0.74 36.00 -8.17
N ASP A 3 -0.23 35.50 -8.94
CA ASP A 3 -1.54 35.05 -8.43
C ASP A 3 -1.39 33.96 -7.36
N ILE A 4 -0.42 33.06 -7.55
CA ILE A 4 -0.05 32.03 -6.56
C ILE A 4 0.49 32.66 -5.27
N GLN A 5 1.33 33.70 -5.37
CA GLN A 5 1.91 34.37 -4.20
C GLN A 5 0.81 35.07 -3.38
N ARG A 6 -0.16 35.70 -4.05
CA ARG A 6 -1.31 36.33 -3.40
C ARG A 6 -2.20 35.29 -2.73
N PHE A 7 -2.50 34.19 -3.42
CA PHE A 7 -3.25 33.09 -2.85
C PHE A 7 -2.61 32.55 -1.57
N LEU A 8 -1.29 32.31 -1.58
CA LEU A 8 -0.58 31.83 -0.38
C LEU A 8 -0.60 32.87 0.75
N ALA A 9 -0.50 34.16 0.43
CA ALA A 9 -0.59 35.24 1.42
C ALA A 9 -1.99 35.33 2.08
N ASP A 10 -3.04 34.94 1.35
CA ASP A 10 -4.43 34.95 1.84
C ASP A 10 -4.85 33.60 2.46
N THR A 11 -3.98 32.58 2.41
CA THR A 11 -4.29 31.20 2.83
C THR A 11 -3.62 30.84 4.14
N SER A 12 -4.39 30.58 5.19
CA SER A 12 -3.85 30.05 6.43
C SER A 12 -3.40 28.58 6.30
N PRO A 13 -2.26 28.16 6.87
CA PRO A 13 -1.32 28.93 7.72
C PRO A 13 -0.15 29.59 6.95
N PHE A 14 -0.20 29.65 5.61
CA PHE A 14 0.86 30.25 4.79
C PHE A 14 0.88 31.78 4.84
N ASP A 15 -0.23 32.40 5.20
CA ASP A 15 -0.39 33.83 5.51
C ASP A 15 0.61 34.36 6.57
N GLN A 16 1.17 33.48 7.37
CA GLN A 16 2.18 33.79 8.39
C GLN A 16 3.61 33.93 7.83
N LEU A 17 3.85 33.58 6.56
CA LEU A 17 5.17 33.61 5.96
C LEU A 17 5.55 35.02 5.49
N PRO A 18 6.84 35.43 5.60
CA PRO A 18 7.30 36.68 5.03
C PRO A 18 7.10 36.76 3.51
N SER A 19 6.87 37.96 2.98
CA SER A 19 6.67 38.21 1.55
C SER A 19 7.76 37.59 0.66
N ASP A 20 9.02 37.69 1.09
CA ASP A 20 10.18 37.19 0.36
C ASP A 20 10.21 35.66 0.31
N GLU A 21 9.66 34.99 1.34
CA GLU A 21 9.54 33.54 1.35
C GLU A 21 8.36 33.09 0.50
N LEU A 22 7.24 33.81 0.53
CA LEU A 22 6.09 33.55 -0.32
C LEU A 22 6.45 33.67 -1.80
N GLU A 23 7.28 34.65 -2.16
CA GLU A 23 7.81 34.79 -3.52
C GLU A 23 8.63 33.55 -3.91
N LYS A 24 9.61 33.17 -3.08
CA LYS A 24 10.43 31.97 -3.30
C LYS A 24 9.57 30.71 -3.41
N LEU A 25 8.61 30.53 -2.51
CA LEU A 25 7.71 29.39 -2.50
C LEU A 25 6.87 29.35 -3.78
N SER A 26 6.33 30.48 -4.22
CA SER A 26 5.53 30.57 -5.45
C SER A 26 6.30 30.12 -6.70
N THR A 27 7.62 30.33 -6.74
CA THR A 27 8.47 29.88 -7.86
C THR A 27 8.83 28.39 -7.82
N LYS A 28 8.73 27.75 -6.64
CA LYS A 28 9.04 26.33 -6.45
C LYS A 28 7.83 25.42 -6.62
N LEU A 29 6.63 25.94 -6.40
CA LEU A 29 5.40 25.16 -6.49
C LEU A 29 5.13 24.72 -7.93
N THR A 30 4.79 23.45 -8.08
CA THR A 30 4.34 22.88 -9.35
C THR A 30 2.83 22.69 -9.31
N SER A 31 2.13 23.13 -10.36
CA SER A 31 0.68 23.01 -10.46
C SER A 31 0.28 21.72 -11.16
N PHE A 32 -0.63 20.96 -10.58
CA PHE A 32 -1.23 19.77 -11.18
C PHE A 32 -2.76 19.88 -11.19
N ARG A 33 -3.37 19.56 -12.32
CA ARG A 33 -4.83 19.57 -12.48
C ARG A 33 -5.40 18.15 -12.47
N TYR A 34 -6.43 17.94 -11.66
CA TYR A 34 -7.10 16.67 -11.44
C TYR A 34 -8.55 16.74 -11.91
N ARG A 35 -9.01 15.69 -12.59
CA ARG A 35 -10.41 15.56 -13.00
C ARG A 35 -11.27 15.09 -11.83
N MET A 36 -12.57 15.39 -11.88
CA MET A 36 -13.53 14.84 -10.93
C MET A 36 -13.40 13.30 -10.83
N GLY A 37 -13.35 12.80 -9.60
CA GLY A 37 -13.18 11.38 -9.28
C GLY A 37 -11.73 10.88 -9.32
N GLN A 38 -10.76 11.70 -9.77
CA GLN A 38 -9.35 11.33 -9.78
C GLN A 38 -8.76 11.41 -8.37
N PRO A 39 -7.99 10.40 -7.92
CA PRO A 39 -7.29 10.47 -6.65
C PRO A 39 -6.13 11.47 -6.71
N ILE A 40 -6.07 12.36 -5.72
CA ILE A 40 -4.95 13.28 -5.48
C ILE A 40 -3.90 12.60 -4.59
N LEU A 41 -4.37 11.86 -3.57
CA LEU A 41 -3.54 11.12 -2.62
C LEU A 41 -4.26 9.82 -2.25
N VAL A 42 -3.53 8.72 -2.05
CA VAL A 42 -4.07 7.39 -1.69
C VAL A 42 -3.29 6.82 -0.50
N ARG A 43 -3.99 6.31 0.53
CA ARG A 43 -3.37 5.85 1.80
C ARG A 43 -2.36 4.70 1.70
N GLU A 44 -2.25 4.08 0.53
CA GLU A 44 -1.34 2.95 0.29
C GLU A 44 -0.02 3.40 -0.35
N LYS A 45 0.04 4.65 -0.82
CA LYS A 45 1.21 5.25 -1.45
C LYS A 45 1.64 6.47 -0.63
N LEU A 46 2.82 6.39 -0.04
CA LEU A 46 3.48 7.58 0.47
C LEU A 46 3.90 8.43 -0.73
N LEU A 47 3.12 9.47 -1.01
CA LEU A 47 3.60 10.53 -1.89
C LEU A 47 4.71 11.28 -1.15
N HIS A 48 5.79 11.62 -1.83
CA HIS A 48 6.89 12.41 -1.26
C HIS A 48 6.66 13.92 -1.45
N GLN A 49 5.40 14.33 -1.54
CA GLN A 49 4.96 15.70 -1.75
C GLN A 49 3.65 15.97 -1.02
N ILE A 50 3.46 17.20 -0.57
CA ILE A 50 2.16 17.72 -0.17
C ILE A 50 1.46 18.38 -1.36
N ALA A 51 0.15 18.48 -1.30
CA ALA A 51 -0.67 19.19 -2.28
C ALA A 51 -1.53 20.24 -1.57
N ILE A 52 -1.37 21.50 -1.93
CA ILE A 52 -2.19 22.62 -1.48
C ILE A 52 -3.30 22.79 -2.51
N LEU A 53 -4.55 22.65 -2.10
CA LEU A 53 -5.70 22.81 -2.99
C LEU A 53 -5.83 24.28 -3.37
N TYR A 54 -5.65 24.60 -4.65
CA TYR A 54 -5.69 25.97 -5.16
C TYR A 54 -7.07 26.34 -5.70
N GLU A 55 -7.68 25.44 -6.47
CA GLU A 55 -9.02 25.61 -7.04
C GLU A 55 -9.82 24.31 -6.99
N GLY A 56 -11.14 24.43 -6.96
CA GLY A 56 -12.07 23.31 -6.91
C GLY A 56 -12.29 22.77 -5.49
N GLN A 57 -12.76 21.53 -5.41
CA GLN A 57 -13.05 20.85 -4.16
C GLN A 57 -12.60 19.39 -4.22
N ALA A 58 -12.13 18.87 -3.09
CA ALA A 58 -11.76 17.46 -2.94
C ALA A 58 -12.43 16.87 -1.71
N ARG A 59 -12.66 15.57 -1.68
CA ARG A 59 -13.15 14.87 -0.49
C ARG A 59 -12.00 14.11 0.18
N LEU A 60 -11.84 14.31 1.48
CA LEU A 60 -10.97 13.51 2.33
C LEU A 60 -11.72 12.26 2.78
N LEU A 61 -11.18 11.09 2.48
CA LEU A 61 -11.78 9.79 2.75
C LEU A 61 -11.02 9.07 3.87
N GLY A 62 -11.77 8.56 4.84
CA GLY A 62 -11.33 7.57 5.81
C GLY A 62 -11.84 6.19 5.42
N TYR A 63 -11.06 5.14 5.65
CA TYR A 63 -11.47 3.76 5.39
C TYR A 63 -11.62 3.04 6.72
N ASP A 64 -12.83 2.58 7.02
CA ASP A 64 -13.08 1.81 8.23
C ASP A 64 -12.35 0.46 8.12
N PRO A 65 -11.40 0.13 9.01
CA PRO A 65 -10.60 -1.09 8.90
C PRO A 65 -11.42 -2.38 9.02
N ARG A 66 -12.65 -2.30 9.57
CA ARG A 66 -13.52 -3.47 9.79
C ARG A 66 -14.18 -3.98 8.52
N ASN A 67 -14.54 -3.09 7.60
CA ASN A 67 -15.27 -3.42 6.36
C ASN A 67 -14.61 -2.84 5.09
N ASN A 68 -13.56 -2.05 5.24
CA ASN A 68 -12.82 -1.36 4.18
C ASN A 68 -13.70 -0.43 3.30
N ILE A 69 -14.83 0.04 3.83
CA ILE A 69 -15.73 0.96 3.13
C ILE A 69 -15.17 2.39 3.26
N PRO A 70 -15.06 3.15 2.15
CA PRO A 70 -14.66 4.55 2.19
C PRO A 70 -15.79 5.42 2.75
N ILE A 71 -15.45 6.25 3.73
CA ILE A 71 -16.33 7.23 4.38
C ILE A 71 -15.75 8.61 4.11
N THR A 72 -16.58 9.53 3.59
CA THR A 72 -16.17 10.92 3.43
C THR A 72 -16.14 11.60 4.79
N LEU A 73 -14.94 12.02 5.22
CA LEU A 73 -14.72 12.71 6.50
C LEU A 73 -14.97 14.21 6.33
N GLU A 74 -14.41 14.80 5.28
CA GLU A 74 -14.42 16.25 5.05
C GLU A 74 -14.45 16.58 3.56
N LEU A 75 -15.10 17.69 3.22
CA LEU A 75 -15.01 18.31 1.89
C LEU A 75 -13.98 19.45 1.96
N LEU A 76 -12.81 19.21 1.39
CA LEU A 76 -11.70 20.13 1.31
C LEU A 76 -11.99 21.23 0.29
N LYS A 77 -11.66 22.46 0.69
CA LYS A 77 -11.82 23.70 -0.07
C LYS A 77 -10.45 24.31 -0.42
N PRO A 78 -10.39 25.32 -1.29
CA PRO A 78 -9.15 26.03 -1.57
C PRO A 78 -8.45 26.47 -0.27
N GLY A 79 -7.15 26.21 -0.20
CA GLY A 79 -6.29 26.41 0.95
C GLY A 79 -5.98 25.15 1.77
N ALA A 80 -6.78 24.08 1.62
CA ALA A 80 -6.53 22.83 2.34
C ALA A 80 -5.22 22.15 1.89
N VAL A 81 -4.48 21.59 2.85
CA VAL A 81 -3.19 20.93 2.60
C VAL A 81 -3.31 19.41 2.75
N ILE A 82 -3.31 18.72 1.62
CA ILE A 82 -3.40 17.27 1.49
C ILE A 82 -2.01 16.64 1.65
N GLY A 83 -1.89 15.58 2.44
CA GLY A 83 -0.64 14.84 2.66
C GLY A 83 0.20 15.37 3.83
N SER A 84 -0.20 16.50 4.43
CA SER A 84 0.50 17.08 5.58
C SER A 84 0.39 16.19 6.82
N VAL A 85 -0.75 15.52 7.02
CA VAL A 85 -0.96 14.61 8.17
C VAL A 85 -0.09 13.37 8.02
N ASN A 86 0.00 12.81 6.82
CA ASN A 86 0.89 11.69 6.51
C ASN A 86 2.36 12.02 6.83
N LEU A 87 2.79 13.23 6.47
CA LEU A 87 4.15 13.69 6.76
C LEU A 87 4.40 13.83 8.27
N VAL A 88 3.51 14.53 8.99
CA VAL A 88 3.66 14.77 10.43
C VAL A 88 3.64 13.47 11.23
N ARG A 89 2.79 12.51 10.81
CA ARG A 89 2.70 11.19 11.43
C ARG A 89 3.78 10.21 10.95
N GLY A 90 4.45 10.49 9.83
CA GLY A 90 5.33 9.51 9.16
C GLY A 90 4.61 8.23 8.74
N LEU A 91 3.29 8.28 8.55
CA LEU A 91 2.43 7.13 8.29
C LEU A 91 1.35 7.51 7.27
N PRO A 92 1.11 6.67 6.26
CA PRO A 92 0.06 6.97 5.30
C PRO A 92 -1.31 6.61 5.89
N CYS A 93 -2.20 7.60 5.93
CA CYS A 93 -3.56 7.49 6.44
C CYS A 93 -4.58 8.28 5.60
N GLU A 94 -4.14 9.30 4.87
CA GLU A 94 -4.99 10.14 4.04
C GLU A 94 -5.31 9.51 2.68
N THR A 95 -6.56 9.68 2.22
CA THR A 95 -6.95 9.50 0.82
C THR A 95 -7.79 10.70 0.41
N ALA A 96 -7.38 11.41 -0.64
CA ALA A 96 -8.09 12.58 -1.15
C ALA A 96 -8.47 12.34 -2.61
N ILE A 97 -9.74 12.57 -2.95
CA ILE A 97 -10.27 12.42 -4.30
C ILE A 97 -10.89 13.74 -4.74
N ALA A 98 -10.61 14.18 -5.96
CA ALA A 98 -11.22 15.38 -6.52
C ALA A 98 -12.75 15.22 -6.63
N SER A 99 -13.50 16.16 -6.08
CA SER A 99 -14.97 16.23 -6.15
C SER A 99 -15.45 17.09 -7.32
N THR A 100 -14.60 18.01 -7.79
CA THR A 100 -14.76 18.80 -9.01
C THR A 100 -13.50 18.65 -9.86
N GLU A 101 -13.38 19.43 -10.93
CA GLU A 101 -12.04 19.73 -11.44
C GLU A 101 -11.26 20.50 -10.36
N VAL A 102 -10.04 20.07 -10.09
CA VAL A 102 -9.20 20.58 -9.00
C VAL A 102 -7.84 20.96 -9.53
N VAL A 103 -7.31 22.09 -9.07
CA VAL A 103 -5.90 22.44 -9.26
C VAL A 103 -5.23 22.38 -7.90
N CYS A 104 -4.11 21.66 -7.83
CA CYS A 104 -3.27 21.62 -6.63
C CYS A 104 -1.90 22.23 -6.94
N LEU A 105 -1.37 22.95 -5.96
CA LEU A 105 0.03 23.38 -5.93
C LEU A 105 0.80 22.40 -5.07
N THR A 106 1.80 21.73 -5.65
CA THR A 106 2.54 20.67 -4.96
C THR A 106 3.93 21.12 -4.56
N LEU A 107 4.36 20.63 -3.40
CA LEU A 107 5.66 20.91 -2.80
C LEU A 107 6.25 19.60 -2.29
N THR A 108 7.54 19.35 -2.52
CA THR A 108 8.16 18.12 -2.01
C THR A 108 8.20 18.12 -0.48
N TYR A 109 8.20 16.93 0.13
CA TYR A 109 8.31 16.80 1.58
C TYR A 109 9.60 17.40 2.12
N GLN A 110 10.71 17.29 1.38
CA GLN A 110 11.97 17.87 1.82
C GLN A 110 11.86 19.40 1.93
N GLU A 111 11.31 20.05 0.91
CA GLU A 111 11.12 21.50 0.91
C GLU A 111 10.11 21.94 1.96
N PHE A 112 9.02 21.19 2.13
CA PHE A 112 8.03 21.49 3.15
C PHE A 112 8.61 21.32 4.56
N LEU A 113 9.38 20.26 4.84
CA LEU A 113 10.06 20.08 6.11
C LEU A 113 11.04 21.21 6.41
N GLN A 114 11.82 21.65 5.41
CA GLN A 114 12.70 22.83 5.56
C GLN A 114 11.92 24.09 5.91
N LEU A 115 10.72 24.27 5.33
CA LEU A 115 9.85 25.39 5.64
C LEU A 115 9.34 25.33 7.09
N LEU A 116 8.92 24.13 7.55
CA LEU A 116 8.50 23.92 8.94
C LEU A 116 9.66 24.10 9.93
N GLU A 117 10.89 23.72 9.57
CA GLU A 117 12.06 23.95 10.44
C GLU A 117 12.42 25.44 10.55
N LYS A 118 12.26 26.18 9.45
CA LYS A 118 12.60 27.61 9.39
C LYS A 118 11.55 28.50 10.07
N TYR A 119 10.27 28.12 10.02
CA TYR A 119 9.16 28.94 10.51
C TYR A 119 8.35 28.22 11.61
N PRO A 120 8.64 28.48 12.90
CA PRO A 120 8.00 27.78 14.03
C PRO A 120 6.48 27.99 14.15
N GLN A 121 5.98 29.14 13.68
CA GLN A 121 4.53 29.43 13.69
C GLN A 121 3.79 28.50 12.72
N LEU A 122 4.29 28.40 11.48
CA LEU A 122 3.82 27.44 10.48
C LEU A 122 3.94 26.00 10.99
N GLN A 123 5.07 25.65 11.60
CA GLN A 123 5.27 24.33 12.21
C GLN A 123 4.20 24.00 13.24
N SER A 124 3.84 24.96 14.09
CA SER A 124 2.85 24.77 15.14
C SER A 124 1.46 24.51 14.55
N SER A 125 1.09 25.17 13.45
CA SER A 125 -0.18 24.90 12.76
C SER A 125 -0.30 23.46 12.26
N PHE A 126 0.78 22.84 11.78
CA PHE A 126 0.73 21.45 11.30
C PHE A 126 1.02 20.40 12.39
N ARG A 127 1.90 20.70 13.35
CA ARG A 127 2.33 19.73 14.38
C ARG A 127 1.51 19.78 15.65
N ASN A 128 0.89 20.91 16.00
CA ASN A 128 0.14 21.04 17.25
C ASN A 128 -1.38 21.00 17.05
N GLN A 129 -1.83 20.70 15.82
CA GLN A 129 -3.23 20.47 15.51
C GLN A 129 -3.50 18.99 15.23
N CYS A 130 -4.68 18.54 15.64
CA CYS A 130 -5.15 17.19 15.42
C CYS A 130 -6.03 17.18 14.18
N SER A 131 -5.86 16.19 13.30
CA SER A 131 -6.71 16.05 12.11
C SER A 131 -7.76 14.96 12.30
N LEU A 132 -8.94 15.16 11.71
CA LEU A 132 -10.03 14.19 11.81
C LEU A 132 -9.64 12.81 11.27
N ILE A 133 -8.89 12.76 10.16
CA ILE A 133 -8.40 11.50 9.59
C ILE A 133 -7.42 10.77 10.52
N GLU A 134 -6.64 11.51 11.31
CA GLU A 134 -5.71 10.96 12.29
C GLU A 134 -6.47 10.28 13.44
N VAL A 135 -7.47 10.97 14.00
CA VAL A 135 -8.34 10.41 15.04
C VAL A 135 -9.11 9.21 14.50
N PHE A 136 -9.68 9.34 13.30
CA PHE A 136 -10.43 8.27 12.62
C PHE A 136 -9.58 7.01 12.42
N ASP A 137 -8.34 7.15 11.95
CA ASP A 137 -7.39 6.03 11.78
C ASP A 137 -7.05 5.35 13.13
N LEU A 138 -6.85 6.15 14.19
CA LEU A 138 -6.55 5.63 15.52
C LEU A 138 -7.72 4.86 16.14
N ILE A 139 -8.91 5.47 16.18
CA ILE A 139 -10.10 4.83 16.75
C ILE A 139 -10.47 3.59 15.94
N GLY A 140 -10.43 3.67 14.61
CA GLY A 140 -10.73 2.55 13.72
C GLY A 140 -9.83 1.35 14.02
N TYR A 141 -8.52 1.57 14.16
CA TYR A 141 -7.57 0.51 14.47
C TYR A 141 -7.84 -0.18 15.82
N GLN A 142 -8.31 0.57 16.82
CA GLN A 142 -8.67 0.01 18.12
C GLN A 142 -9.97 -0.79 18.07
N LEU A 143 -10.98 -0.31 17.33
CA LEU A 143 -12.24 -1.03 17.16
C LEU A 143 -12.07 -2.35 16.39
N GLU A 144 -11.17 -2.40 15.40
CA GLU A 144 -10.82 -3.65 14.70
C GLU A 144 -10.25 -4.68 15.67
N LYS A 145 -9.32 -4.27 16.56
CA LYS A 145 -8.73 -5.16 17.59
C LYS A 145 -9.74 -5.65 18.61
N GLN A 146 -10.78 -4.88 18.89
CA GLN A 146 -11.84 -5.23 19.83
C GLN A 146 -13.01 -5.97 19.17
N ALA A 147 -12.94 -6.27 17.87
CA ALA A 147 -13.96 -6.99 17.08
C ALA A 147 -15.37 -6.39 17.16
N ARG A 148 -15.50 -5.06 17.19
CA ARG A 148 -16.80 -4.37 17.29
C ARG A 148 -17.35 -3.98 15.92
N GLY A 149 -18.47 -4.58 15.52
CA GLY A 149 -18.99 -4.48 14.15
C GLY A 149 -19.93 -3.30 13.82
N ASP A 150 -20.50 -2.60 14.80
CA ASP A 150 -21.70 -1.76 14.54
C ASP A 150 -21.66 -0.34 15.15
N THR A 151 -20.50 0.32 15.09
CA THR A 151 -20.36 1.71 15.56
C THR A 151 -20.06 2.67 14.41
N ASN A 152 -20.68 3.86 14.43
CA ASN A 152 -20.38 4.91 13.44
C ASN A 152 -19.02 5.56 13.74
N LEU A 153 -17.96 5.05 13.11
CA LEU A 153 -16.59 5.50 13.34
C LEU A 153 -16.39 6.99 13.03
N LYS A 154 -17.07 7.55 12.02
CA LYS A 154 -16.96 8.96 11.69
C LYS A 154 -17.49 9.84 12.83
N GLN A 155 -18.65 9.48 13.37
CA GLN A 155 -19.26 10.23 14.48
C GLN A 155 -18.37 10.20 15.73
N LEU A 156 -17.86 9.01 16.07
CA LEU A 156 -16.94 8.86 17.21
C LEU A 156 -15.66 9.68 17.03
N ALA A 157 -15.12 9.76 15.81
CA ALA A 157 -13.95 10.58 15.52
C ALA A 157 -14.23 12.09 15.64
N LEU A 158 -15.43 12.54 15.22
CA LEU A 158 -15.86 13.93 15.36
C LEU A 158 -16.08 14.36 16.81
N GLU A 159 -16.55 13.45 17.66
CA GLU A 159 -16.68 13.69 19.10
C GLU A 159 -15.30 13.67 19.78
N ALA A 160 -14.44 12.73 19.42
CA ALA A 160 -13.13 12.57 20.05
C ALA A 160 -12.14 13.69 19.70
N ILE A 161 -12.24 14.29 18.50
CA ILE A 161 -11.29 15.33 18.08
C ILE A 161 -11.40 16.62 18.89
N SER A 162 -12.59 16.98 19.40
CA SER A 162 -12.78 18.23 20.16
C SER A 162 -12.08 18.23 21.52
N GLU A 163 -11.83 17.05 22.08
CA GLU A 163 -11.18 16.87 23.39
C GLU A 163 -9.78 16.23 23.25
N ALA A 164 -9.32 15.98 22.02
CA ALA A 164 -8.03 15.36 21.76
C ALA A 164 -6.86 16.28 22.14
N GLN A 165 -5.89 15.72 22.86
CA GLN A 165 -4.65 16.40 23.21
C GLN A 165 -3.47 15.81 22.45
N ILE A 166 -2.53 16.66 22.03
CA ILE A 166 -1.30 16.24 21.36
C ILE A 166 -0.14 16.38 22.31
N TYR A 167 0.70 15.35 22.35
CA TYR A 167 1.96 15.39 23.07
C TYR A 167 3.09 14.85 22.20
N HIS A 168 4.20 15.59 22.12
CA HIS A 168 5.40 15.19 21.38
C HIS A 168 6.45 14.69 22.34
N LEU A 169 6.72 13.38 22.33
CA LEU A 169 7.74 12.76 23.17
C LEU A 169 9.12 12.89 22.48
N PRO A 170 10.13 13.51 23.12
CA PRO A 170 11.42 13.75 22.49
C PRO A 170 12.19 12.45 22.22
N PRO A 171 13.11 12.44 21.23
CA PRO A 171 13.97 11.31 20.93
C PRO A 171 14.87 10.93 22.12
N GLY A 172 15.18 9.64 22.25
CA GLY A 172 16.03 9.10 23.31
C GLY A 172 15.26 8.57 24.52
N LYS A 173 15.97 8.37 25.63
CA LYS A 173 15.42 7.80 26.88
C LYS A 173 14.86 8.91 27.77
N THR A 174 13.54 8.97 27.87
CA THR A 174 12.82 9.89 28.78
C THR A 174 12.45 9.15 30.06
N LYS A 175 12.85 9.69 31.22
CA LYS A 175 12.45 9.16 32.53
C LYS A 175 11.02 9.60 32.84
N LEU A 176 10.20 8.66 33.29
CA LEU A 176 8.86 8.92 33.83
C LEU A 176 8.99 9.56 35.23
N GLY A 177 8.09 10.48 35.57
CA GLY A 177 8.06 11.24 36.83
C GLY A 177 8.70 12.64 36.81
N LYS A 178 8.99 13.23 35.64
CA LYS A 178 9.35 14.65 35.53
C LYS A 178 8.13 15.48 35.11
N GLU A 179 8.12 16.79 35.38
CA GLU A 179 7.08 17.73 34.92
C GLU A 179 6.71 17.55 33.43
N VAL A 180 7.70 17.19 32.60
CA VAL A 180 7.55 16.94 31.17
C VAL A 180 6.65 15.71 30.87
N THR A 181 6.71 14.64 31.66
CA THR A 181 5.87 13.43 31.47
C THR A 181 4.65 13.38 32.38
N ALA A 182 4.40 14.41 33.20
CA ALA A 182 3.29 14.42 34.14
C ALA A 182 1.93 14.24 33.44
N LEU A 183 1.77 14.78 32.22
CA LEU A 183 0.58 14.60 31.39
C LEU A 183 0.37 13.16 30.91
N LEU A 184 1.46 12.40 30.73
CA LEU A 184 1.40 10.98 30.32
C LEU A 184 1.00 10.08 31.50
N GLU A 185 1.16 10.57 32.73
CA GLU A 185 0.82 9.87 33.97
C GLU A 185 -0.56 10.26 34.50
N ASP A 186 -1.23 11.24 33.87
CA ASP A 186 -2.61 11.60 34.21
C ASP A 186 -3.57 10.45 33.88
N SER A 187 -4.21 9.89 34.91
CA SER A 187 -5.19 8.80 34.78
C SER A 187 -6.44 9.21 33.99
N ASN A 188 -6.68 10.51 33.81
CA ASN A 188 -7.82 11.03 33.09
C ASN A 188 -7.61 11.06 31.58
N LEU A 189 -6.40 10.79 31.08
CA LEU A 189 -6.10 10.75 29.65
C LEU A 189 -5.61 9.36 29.24
N THR A 190 -6.18 8.86 28.15
CA THR A 190 -5.79 7.62 27.48
C THR A 190 -4.94 7.98 26.26
N TRP A 191 -3.66 7.62 26.27
CA TRP A 191 -2.68 8.02 25.26
C TRP A 191 -2.47 6.95 24.18
N PHE A 192 -2.38 7.37 22.93
CA PHE A 192 -2.15 6.52 21.76
C PHE A 192 -0.96 7.01 20.96
N VAL A 193 -0.17 6.06 20.42
CA VAL A 193 0.94 6.36 19.52
C VAL A 193 0.37 6.68 18.15
N SER A 194 0.34 7.96 17.77
CA SER A 194 -0.16 8.35 16.45
C SER A 194 0.85 8.10 15.33
N GLY A 195 2.13 8.33 15.60
CA GLY A 195 3.21 8.19 14.63
C GLY A 195 4.46 8.98 15.03
N GLY A 196 5.22 9.45 14.04
CA GLY A 196 6.49 10.16 14.23
C GLY A 196 7.63 9.19 14.55
N GLY A 197 8.41 9.50 15.59
CA GLY A 197 9.46 8.63 16.10
C GLY A 197 8.95 7.28 16.61
N THR A 198 9.73 6.23 16.40
CA THR A 198 9.37 4.87 16.85
C THR A 198 9.56 4.75 18.36
N ILE A 199 8.49 4.44 19.08
CA ILE A 199 8.57 4.18 20.52
C ILE A 199 8.87 2.70 20.75
N ALA A 200 9.91 2.40 21.54
CA ALA A 200 10.27 1.02 21.86
C ALA A 200 9.09 0.30 22.56
N ASN A 201 8.73 -0.88 22.03
CA ASN A 201 7.61 -1.74 22.48
C ASN A 201 6.19 -1.22 22.19
N PHE A 202 6.04 -0.03 21.59
CA PHE A 202 4.75 0.54 21.25
C PHE A 202 4.69 0.89 19.75
N PRO A 203 4.17 -0.02 18.90
CA PRO A 203 4.05 0.26 17.48
C PRO A 203 3.05 1.40 17.23
N PRO A 204 3.05 2.03 16.04
CA PRO A 204 2.04 3.01 15.69
C PRO A 204 0.62 2.48 15.84
N ARG A 205 -0.30 3.40 16.15
CA ARG A 205 -1.71 3.17 16.48
C ARG A 205 -1.95 2.33 17.74
N SER A 206 -0.92 2.01 18.53
CA SER A 206 -1.08 1.28 19.78
C SER A 206 -1.42 2.19 20.96
N HIS A 207 -2.07 1.62 21.97
CA HIS A 207 -2.32 2.29 23.24
C HIS A 207 -1.03 2.32 24.08
N LEU A 208 -0.69 3.48 24.62
CA LEU A 208 0.45 3.69 25.49
C LEU A 208 0.10 3.28 26.92
N ASN A 209 0.13 1.97 27.18
CA ASN A 209 -0.02 1.41 28.52
C ASN A 209 1.30 1.50 29.29
N LEU A 210 1.47 2.56 30.08
CA LEU A 210 2.60 2.67 31.00
C LEU A 210 2.39 1.72 32.18
N ARG A 211 3.23 0.68 32.27
CA ARG A 211 3.21 -0.24 33.43
C ARG A 211 3.86 0.45 34.63
N GLU A 212 3.33 0.23 35.84
CA GLU A 212 3.86 0.79 37.10
C GLU A 212 5.37 0.53 37.33
N LYS A 213 5.96 -0.48 36.69
CA LYS A 213 7.39 -0.81 36.79
C LYS A 213 8.27 -0.16 35.71
N GLN A 214 7.68 0.51 34.72
CA GLN A 214 8.42 1.12 33.62
C GLN A 214 8.94 2.50 34.04
N LYS A 215 10.26 2.62 34.21
CA LYS A 215 10.92 3.86 34.66
C LYS A 215 11.30 4.81 33.52
N PHE A 216 11.31 4.31 32.29
CA PHE A 216 11.71 5.07 31.12
C PHE A 216 10.92 4.64 29.88
N ILE A 217 10.72 5.60 28.97
CA ILE A 217 10.23 5.40 27.61
C ILE A 217 11.39 5.78 26.67
N GLU A 218 11.61 4.97 25.64
CA GLU A 218 12.66 5.21 24.65
C GLU A 218 12.02 5.45 23.28
N VAL A 219 12.32 6.61 22.71
CA VAL A 219 12.00 6.95 21.32
C VAL A 219 13.26 6.75 20.48
N GLN A 220 13.17 5.86 19.49
CA GLN A 220 14.27 5.52 18.60
C GLN A 220 14.38 6.52 17.46
N GLY A 221 15.63 6.82 17.06
CA GLY A 221 15.93 7.75 15.98
C GLY A 221 16.02 9.20 16.44
N VAL A 222 15.84 10.12 15.50
CA VAL A 222 16.05 11.57 15.69
C VAL A 222 14.75 12.37 15.77
N ASN A 223 13.62 11.76 15.39
CA ASN A 223 12.33 12.43 15.35
C ASN A 223 11.56 12.20 16.66
N PRO A 224 10.83 13.20 17.17
CA PRO A 224 9.93 13.01 18.31
C PRO A 224 8.77 12.08 17.94
N ALA A 225 8.29 11.31 18.91
CA ALA A 225 7.10 10.50 18.75
C ALA A 225 5.86 11.34 19.03
N ARG A 226 4.85 11.23 18.16
CA ARG A 226 3.58 11.95 18.28
C ARG A 226 2.56 11.08 19.00
N LEU A 227 2.06 11.57 20.11
CA LEU A 227 1.04 10.94 20.93
C LEU A 227 -0.26 11.74 20.86
N LEU A 228 -1.39 11.04 20.80
CA LEU A 228 -2.73 11.60 20.92
C LEU A 228 -3.39 11.07 22.18
N GLY A 229 -3.85 11.97 23.05
CA GLY A 229 -4.55 11.67 24.29
C GLY A 229 -6.04 11.97 24.15
N PHE A 230 -6.89 11.05 24.59
CA PHE A 230 -8.33 11.26 24.70
C PHE A 230 -8.75 11.14 26.17
N PRO A 231 -9.73 11.92 26.65
CA PRO A 231 -10.26 11.75 28.01
C PRO A 231 -10.73 10.32 28.26
N THR A 232 -10.29 9.71 29.36
CA THR A 232 -10.57 8.31 29.71
C THR A 232 -12.07 8.03 29.80
N ASN A 233 -12.87 9.02 30.22
CA ASN A 233 -14.34 8.91 30.24
C ASN A 233 -14.93 8.82 28.82
N GLN A 234 -14.42 9.63 27.89
CA GLN A 234 -14.84 9.59 26.50
C GLN A 234 -14.36 8.30 25.81
N TRP A 235 -13.10 7.90 26.05
CA TRP A 235 -12.55 6.66 25.53
C TRP A 235 -13.30 5.43 26.08
N SER A 236 -13.62 5.41 27.37
CA SER A 236 -14.43 4.35 27.97
C SER A 236 -15.84 4.31 27.39
N GLN A 237 -16.46 5.44 27.08
CA GLN A 237 -17.75 5.48 26.37
C GLN A 237 -17.62 4.94 24.94
N ILE A 238 -16.61 5.37 24.16
CA ILE A 238 -16.31 4.83 22.83
C ILE A 238 -16.09 3.30 22.89
N THR A 239 -15.47 2.81 23.98
CA THR A 239 -15.22 1.39 24.22
C THR A 239 -16.29 0.68 25.05
N THR A 240 -17.41 1.30 25.43
CA THR A 240 -18.46 0.66 26.27
C THR A 240 -19.87 0.84 25.72
N SER A 241 -20.13 1.87 24.91
CA SER A 241 -21.49 2.25 24.50
C SER A 241 -21.51 2.61 23.02
N TYR A 242 -22.32 1.89 22.23
CA TYR A 242 -23.23 2.41 21.20
C TYR A 242 -23.76 1.22 20.39
N SER A 243 -24.98 0.81 20.75
CA SER A 243 -25.85 0.00 19.91
C SER A 243 -26.81 0.97 19.20
N SER A 244 -26.88 0.87 17.88
CA SER A 244 -27.92 1.38 16.97
C SER A 244 -28.23 2.88 16.94
N SER A 245 -28.01 3.48 15.76
CA SER A 245 -28.99 4.36 15.09
C SER A 245 -28.71 4.45 13.58
N PRO A 246 -29.75 4.57 12.74
CA PRO A 246 -29.66 4.42 11.29
C PRO A 246 -29.00 5.62 10.60
N ILE A 247 -28.26 5.32 9.53
CA ILE A 247 -27.56 6.27 8.67
C ILE A 247 -28.58 7.06 7.84
N THR A 248 -28.62 8.39 8.02
CA THR A 248 -29.27 9.30 7.08
C THR A 248 -28.23 9.75 6.05
N GLN A 249 -28.47 9.47 4.78
CA GLN A 249 -27.63 9.95 3.67
C GLN A 249 -28.02 11.40 3.35
N GLU A 250 -27.16 12.36 3.68
CA GLU A 250 -27.27 13.74 3.20
C GLU A 250 -26.70 13.84 1.78
N GLN A 251 -27.60 14.02 0.80
CA GLN A 251 -27.27 14.44 -0.55
C GLN A 251 -27.10 15.96 -0.58
N ALA A 252 -25.87 16.44 -0.77
CA ALA A 252 -25.60 17.85 -1.02
C ALA A 252 -25.87 18.21 -2.50
N LYS A 253 -26.72 19.22 -2.72
CA LYS A 253 -27.00 19.82 -4.03
C LYS A 253 -25.94 20.86 -4.39
N HIS A 254 -25.59 20.96 -5.68
CA HIS A 254 -24.69 21.95 -6.25
C HIS A 254 -25.43 23.21 -6.74
N PRO A 255 -24.79 24.39 -6.68
CA PRO A 255 -24.92 25.43 -7.69
C PRO A 255 -23.65 25.50 -8.57
N THR A 256 -23.88 25.65 -9.86
CA THR A 256 -22.87 25.85 -10.91
C THR A 256 -22.59 27.33 -11.08
N GLU A 257 -21.34 27.76 -10.98
CA GLU A 257 -20.88 29.04 -11.53
C GLU A 257 -19.58 28.81 -12.29
N GLU A 258 -19.57 29.27 -13.55
CA GLU A 258 -18.47 29.20 -14.51
C GLU A 258 -17.49 30.36 -14.27
N SER A 259 -16.19 30.09 -14.38
CA SER A 259 -15.13 31.10 -14.42
C SER A 259 -13.97 30.61 -15.30
N PRO A 260 -13.18 31.53 -15.87
CA PRO A 260 -12.60 31.37 -17.20
C PRO A 260 -11.32 30.52 -17.24
N VAL A 261 -11.10 29.93 -18.40
CA VAL A 261 -10.05 28.96 -18.72
C VAL A 261 -8.67 29.63 -18.78
N ILE A 262 -7.79 29.27 -17.85
CA ILE A 262 -6.33 29.38 -18.02
C ILE A 262 -5.78 27.98 -18.32
N ASP A 263 -4.87 27.91 -19.29
CA ASP A 263 -4.31 26.70 -19.88
C ASP A 263 -3.30 26.04 -18.91
N ILE A 264 -3.81 25.26 -17.96
CA ILE A 264 -3.01 24.47 -16.99
C ILE A 264 -3.07 23.00 -17.44
N PRO A 265 -1.93 22.33 -17.61
CA PRO A 265 -1.90 20.94 -18.06
C PRO A 265 -2.56 19.99 -17.05
N TYR A 266 -3.30 19.00 -17.56
CA TYR A 266 -3.83 17.90 -16.75
C TYR A 266 -2.70 17.04 -16.21
N ALA A 267 -2.80 16.64 -14.94
CA ALA A 267 -1.88 15.67 -14.35
C ALA A 267 -2.02 14.33 -15.09
N GLU A 268 -0.97 13.90 -15.77
CA GLU A 268 -0.90 12.57 -16.38
C GLU A 268 -1.02 11.50 -15.28
N VAL A 269 -1.80 10.45 -15.53
CA VAL A 269 -2.07 9.34 -14.60
C VAL A 269 -0.79 8.50 -14.29
N GLY A 270 0.36 8.89 -14.83
CA GLY A 270 1.66 8.21 -14.68
C GLY A 270 2.77 8.97 -13.94
N GLN A 271 2.60 10.25 -13.59
CA GLN A 271 3.65 11.04 -12.89
C GLN A 271 3.29 11.29 -11.42
N LEU A 272 3.24 10.22 -10.64
CA LEU A 272 3.30 10.27 -9.18
C LEU A 272 4.59 9.59 -8.76
N GLY A 273 5.66 10.39 -8.66
CA GLY A 273 6.98 9.98 -8.20
C GLY A 273 8.04 10.10 -9.29
N GLU A 274 8.60 11.29 -9.48
CA GLU A 274 10.00 11.35 -9.89
C GLU A 274 10.84 10.86 -8.71
N GLU A 275 11.39 9.65 -8.85
CA GLU A 275 12.53 9.22 -8.05
C GLU A 275 13.65 10.25 -8.28
N ILE A 276 14.01 11.02 -7.26
CA ILE A 276 15.31 11.69 -7.25
C ILE A 276 16.34 10.58 -7.13
N ALA A 277 16.74 10.07 -8.29
CA ALA A 277 17.95 9.30 -8.46
C ALA A 277 19.11 10.11 -7.88
N THR A 278 19.70 9.59 -6.81
CA THR A 278 21.00 10.04 -6.33
C THR A 278 21.95 10.02 -7.53
N GLN A 279 22.61 11.16 -7.78
CA GLN A 279 23.52 11.34 -8.90
C GLN A 279 24.58 10.24 -8.95
N GLN A 280 24.40 9.27 -9.85
CA GLN A 280 25.48 8.49 -10.42
C GLN A 280 25.30 8.50 -11.95
N GLN A 281 26.13 9.35 -12.55
CA GLN A 281 26.67 9.31 -13.90
C GLN A 281 25.81 8.68 -15.01
N LYS A 282 25.45 9.56 -15.96
CA LYS A 282 25.00 9.25 -17.31
C LYS A 282 25.73 8.04 -17.89
N ASP A 283 25.00 6.92 -18.00
CA ASP A 283 25.26 5.92 -19.02
C ASP A 283 23.93 5.51 -19.64
N LYS A 284 23.83 5.68 -20.95
CA LYS A 284 22.72 5.20 -21.79
C LYS A 284 22.60 3.68 -21.60
N LYS A 285 21.70 3.23 -20.71
CA LYS A 285 21.32 1.81 -20.58
C LYS A 285 19.84 1.63 -20.89
N LYS A 286 19.60 0.83 -21.93
CA LYS A 286 18.30 0.29 -22.36
C LYS A 286 17.42 -0.10 -21.17
N GLU A 287 16.17 0.33 -21.20
CA GLU A 287 15.10 -0.08 -20.29
C GLU A 287 15.18 -1.58 -19.97
N ALA A 288 15.30 -1.91 -18.69
CA ALA A 288 15.15 -3.28 -18.22
C ALA A 288 13.69 -3.68 -18.41
N ARG A 289 13.43 -4.57 -19.38
CA ARG A 289 12.09 -5.11 -19.66
C ARG A 289 11.49 -5.70 -18.38
N LYS A 290 10.35 -5.16 -17.91
CA LYS A 290 9.48 -5.82 -16.92
C LYS A 290 9.23 -7.27 -17.39
N ASN A 291 9.55 -8.25 -16.56
CA ASN A 291 9.44 -9.65 -16.93
C ASN A 291 8.03 -10.16 -16.61
N TYR A 292 7.19 -10.29 -17.64
CA TYR A 292 5.85 -10.83 -17.49
C TYR A 292 5.89 -12.37 -17.51
N PRO A 293 5.28 -13.06 -16.54
CA PRO A 293 5.27 -14.52 -16.55
C PRO A 293 4.49 -15.04 -17.75
N TYR A 294 4.99 -16.09 -18.39
CA TYR A 294 4.33 -16.72 -19.52
C TYR A 294 4.35 -18.24 -19.37
N VAL A 295 3.19 -18.84 -19.57
CA VAL A 295 3.01 -20.29 -19.62
C VAL A 295 2.21 -20.62 -20.88
N GLN A 296 2.76 -21.50 -21.71
CA GLN A 296 2.12 -21.91 -22.96
C GLN A 296 1.03 -22.97 -22.69
N GLY A 297 -0.14 -22.80 -23.32
CA GLY A 297 -1.22 -23.79 -23.35
C GLY A 297 -1.59 -24.15 -24.79
N ARG A 298 -1.64 -25.45 -25.12
CA ARG A 298 -1.93 -25.95 -26.49
C ARG A 298 -3.34 -26.51 -26.67
N THR A 299 -4.01 -26.85 -25.58
CA THR A 299 -5.38 -27.37 -25.58
C THR A 299 -6.29 -26.39 -24.84
N PRO A 300 -7.62 -26.38 -25.07
CA PRO A 300 -8.53 -25.46 -24.36
C PRO A 300 -8.39 -25.55 -22.83
N LEU A 301 -8.32 -26.77 -22.28
CA LEU A 301 -8.05 -26.99 -20.86
C LEU A 301 -6.64 -26.53 -20.46
N GLY A 302 -5.63 -26.81 -21.29
CA GLY A 302 -4.26 -26.41 -21.03
C GLY A 302 -4.05 -24.89 -21.03
N ALA A 303 -4.73 -24.18 -21.94
CA ALA A 303 -4.73 -22.72 -22.02
C ALA A 303 -5.39 -22.11 -20.79
N ALA A 304 -6.53 -22.64 -20.35
CA ALA A 304 -7.18 -22.21 -19.12
C ALA A 304 -6.27 -22.40 -17.89
N VAL A 305 -5.70 -23.59 -17.70
CA VAL A 305 -4.77 -23.88 -16.60
C VAL A 305 -3.54 -22.95 -16.66
N ALA A 306 -3.00 -22.71 -17.85
CA ALA A 306 -1.87 -21.82 -18.06
C ALA A 306 -2.18 -20.36 -17.69
N CYS A 307 -3.40 -19.87 -17.98
CA CYS A 307 -3.88 -18.55 -17.53
C CYS A 307 -3.84 -18.42 -16.01
N PHE A 308 -4.43 -19.36 -15.27
CA PHE A 308 -4.41 -19.29 -13.79
C PHE A 308 -2.99 -19.49 -13.24
N GLN A 309 -2.14 -20.30 -13.89
CA GLN A 309 -0.74 -20.45 -13.50
C GLN A 309 0.04 -19.15 -13.67
N MET A 310 -0.20 -18.44 -14.79
CA MET A 310 0.35 -17.12 -15.09
C MET A 310 -0.07 -16.06 -14.07
N LEU A 311 -1.34 -16.07 -13.63
CA LEU A 311 -1.82 -15.22 -12.53
C LEU A 311 -1.13 -15.55 -11.19
N SER A 312 -0.99 -16.84 -10.88
CA SER A 312 -0.31 -17.30 -9.67
C SER A 312 1.14 -16.83 -9.62
N GLN A 313 1.86 -16.95 -10.75
CA GLN A 313 3.25 -16.49 -10.87
C GLN A 313 3.36 -14.96 -10.77
N TYR A 314 2.40 -14.23 -11.35
CA TYR A 314 2.36 -12.77 -11.26
C TYR A 314 2.21 -12.28 -9.81
N PHE A 315 1.33 -12.92 -9.04
CA PHE A 315 1.06 -12.54 -7.64
C PHE A 315 1.99 -13.20 -6.60
N GLY A 316 2.90 -14.10 -7.03
CA GLY A 316 3.82 -14.84 -6.14
C GLY A 316 3.13 -15.90 -5.29
N MET A 317 2.07 -16.53 -5.81
CA MET A 317 1.22 -17.48 -5.08
C MET A 317 1.52 -18.94 -5.46
N PRO A 318 1.38 -19.90 -4.53
CA PRO A 318 1.55 -21.32 -4.84
C PRO A 318 0.42 -21.83 -5.75
N PHE A 319 0.77 -22.52 -6.83
CA PHE A 319 -0.21 -23.00 -7.81
C PHE A 319 -0.51 -24.50 -7.67
N ARG A 320 -1.70 -24.85 -7.14
CA ARG A 320 -2.18 -26.24 -7.04
C ARG A 320 -2.72 -26.76 -8.37
N LYS A 321 -1.82 -27.04 -9.31
CA LYS A 321 -2.12 -27.39 -10.71
C LYS A 321 -3.19 -28.48 -10.87
N GLU A 322 -3.09 -29.60 -10.15
CA GLU A 322 -4.01 -30.74 -10.31
C GLU A 322 -5.43 -30.43 -9.84
N VAL A 323 -5.58 -29.64 -8.77
CA VAL A 323 -6.90 -29.24 -8.25
C VAL A 323 -7.58 -28.31 -9.24
N ILE A 324 -6.88 -27.27 -9.70
CA ILE A 324 -7.41 -26.29 -10.64
C ILE A 324 -7.71 -26.93 -11.99
N ARG A 325 -6.84 -27.82 -12.47
CA ARG A 325 -7.06 -28.59 -13.70
C ARG A 325 -8.32 -29.45 -13.62
N ARG A 326 -8.57 -30.11 -12.49
CA ARG A 326 -9.77 -30.94 -12.29
C ARG A 326 -11.05 -30.11 -12.37
N VAL A 327 -11.10 -28.97 -11.66
CA VAL A 327 -12.24 -28.05 -11.68
C VAL A 327 -12.48 -27.50 -13.09
N LEU A 328 -11.43 -27.07 -13.78
CA LEU A 328 -11.53 -26.57 -15.16
C LEU A 328 -11.98 -27.65 -16.15
N ALA A 329 -11.50 -28.89 -16.00
CA ALA A 329 -11.88 -29.99 -16.88
C ALA A 329 -13.37 -30.33 -16.78
N GLU A 330 -13.91 -30.37 -15.56
CA GLU A 330 -15.34 -30.61 -15.30
C GLU A 330 -16.23 -29.54 -15.95
N GLN A 331 -15.79 -28.28 -15.89
CA GLN A 331 -16.54 -27.15 -16.43
C GLN A 331 -16.49 -27.07 -17.96
N LEU A 332 -15.32 -27.36 -18.55
CA LEU A 332 -15.18 -27.43 -20.01
C LEU A 332 -16.01 -28.58 -20.62
N GLN A 333 -16.11 -29.72 -19.92
CA GLN A 333 -16.93 -30.84 -20.37
C GLN A 333 -18.43 -30.52 -20.39
N ARG A 334 -18.90 -29.66 -19.48
CA ARG A 334 -20.33 -29.30 -19.37
C ARG A 334 -20.75 -28.20 -20.35
N ASN A 335 -19.96 -27.14 -20.47
CA ASN A 335 -20.38 -25.92 -21.16
C ASN A 335 -19.52 -25.54 -22.38
N ASN A 336 -18.50 -26.34 -22.73
CA ASN A 336 -17.54 -26.12 -23.83
C ASN A 336 -16.80 -24.76 -23.81
N ASN A 337 -17.05 -23.91 -22.82
CA ASN A 337 -16.49 -22.57 -22.66
C ASN A 337 -16.35 -22.23 -21.16
N LEU A 338 -15.48 -21.28 -20.84
CA LEU A 338 -15.27 -20.78 -19.47
C LEU A 338 -15.90 -19.39 -19.33
N SER A 339 -16.94 -19.30 -18.51
CA SER A 339 -17.55 -18.03 -18.15
C SER A 339 -16.68 -17.28 -17.13
N LEU A 340 -16.63 -15.96 -17.22
CA LEU A 340 -15.90 -15.14 -16.25
C LEU A 340 -16.40 -15.24 -14.80
N PRO A 341 -17.71 -15.40 -14.52
CA PRO A 341 -18.18 -15.72 -13.17
C PRO A 341 -17.54 -16.98 -12.58
N LEU A 342 -17.41 -18.05 -13.39
CA LEU A 342 -16.76 -19.28 -12.98
C LEU A 342 -15.25 -19.07 -12.76
N CYS A 343 -14.61 -18.28 -13.62
CA CYS A 343 -13.23 -17.87 -13.38
C CYS A 343 -13.08 -17.11 -12.07
N GLY A 344 -14.06 -16.28 -11.69
CA GLY A 344 -14.13 -15.61 -10.39
C GLY A 344 -14.06 -16.58 -9.22
N ALA A 345 -14.90 -17.62 -9.22
CA ALA A 345 -14.88 -18.64 -8.17
C ALA A 345 -13.54 -19.39 -8.08
N ILE A 346 -12.87 -19.63 -9.23
CA ILE A 346 -11.54 -20.27 -9.26
C ILE A 346 -10.46 -19.32 -8.72
N VAL A 347 -10.54 -18.02 -9.03
CA VAL A 347 -9.65 -16.98 -8.49
C VAL A 347 -9.80 -16.87 -6.97
N GLU A 348 -11.03 -16.92 -6.47
CA GLU A 348 -11.32 -16.94 -5.02
C GLU A 348 -10.74 -18.18 -4.34
N LEU A 349 -10.88 -19.36 -4.98
CA LEU A 349 -10.26 -20.60 -4.50
C LEU A 349 -8.72 -20.50 -4.41
N MET A 350 -8.09 -19.68 -5.27
CA MET A 350 -6.65 -19.41 -5.22
C MET A 350 -6.25 -18.40 -4.12
N GLY A 351 -7.23 -17.77 -3.45
CA GLY A 351 -7.02 -16.80 -2.38
C GLY A 351 -6.99 -15.33 -2.85
N LEU A 352 -7.45 -15.03 -4.07
CA LEU A 352 -7.60 -13.66 -4.58
C LEU A 352 -9.06 -13.20 -4.47
N ASN A 353 -9.31 -11.89 -4.43
CA ASN A 353 -10.65 -11.36 -4.63
C ASN A 353 -10.90 -11.16 -6.13
N ALA A 354 -12.08 -11.57 -6.58
CA ALA A 354 -12.49 -11.45 -7.97
C ALA A 354 -13.77 -10.61 -8.04
N GLN A 355 -13.72 -9.48 -8.75
CA GLN A 355 -14.91 -8.67 -9.00
C GLN A 355 -15.24 -8.68 -10.50
N LEU A 356 -16.40 -9.21 -10.85
CA LEU A 356 -16.89 -9.19 -12.22
C LEU A 356 -17.56 -7.83 -12.51
N VAL A 357 -17.07 -7.13 -13.53
CA VAL A 357 -17.62 -5.85 -13.96
C VAL A 357 -17.89 -5.91 -15.45
N ASN A 358 -19.03 -5.39 -15.88
CA ASN A 358 -19.29 -5.12 -17.30
C ASN A 358 -18.87 -3.69 -17.61
N ILE A 359 -17.99 -3.50 -18.58
CA ILE A 359 -17.50 -2.17 -18.96
C ILE A 359 -17.63 -1.94 -20.47
N PRO A 360 -17.85 -0.68 -20.90
CA PRO A 360 -17.67 -0.33 -22.29
C PRO A 360 -16.19 -0.43 -22.66
N SER A 361 -15.92 -0.79 -23.92
CA SER A 361 -14.61 -0.90 -24.53
C SER A 361 -13.71 0.32 -24.25
N THR A 362 -14.28 1.52 -24.33
CA THR A 362 -13.62 2.80 -24.05
C THR A 362 -13.15 2.97 -22.60
N ALA A 363 -13.67 2.19 -21.65
CA ALA A 363 -13.28 2.24 -20.24
C ALA A 363 -12.18 1.24 -19.88
N ILE A 364 -11.69 0.42 -20.82
CA ILE A 364 -10.67 -0.60 -20.51
C ILE A 364 -9.36 0.01 -19.99
N THR A 365 -8.97 1.20 -20.48
CA THR A 365 -7.72 1.86 -20.07
C THR A 365 -7.78 2.40 -18.64
N ARG A 366 -8.97 2.44 -18.03
CA ARG A 366 -9.19 2.90 -16.66
C ARG A 366 -9.10 1.78 -15.62
N LEU A 367 -8.98 0.52 -16.06
CA LEU A 367 -8.91 -0.62 -15.16
C LEU A 367 -7.51 -0.79 -14.55
N SER A 368 -7.48 -1.19 -13.29
CA SER A 368 -6.21 -1.52 -12.61
C SER A 368 -5.77 -2.94 -12.98
N ALA A 369 -4.60 -3.07 -13.60
CA ALA A 369 -4.01 -4.37 -13.92
C ALA A 369 -3.47 -5.11 -12.66
N PRO A 370 -3.42 -6.45 -12.66
CA PRO A 370 -3.82 -7.33 -13.74
C PRO A 370 -5.32 -7.60 -13.74
N VAL A 371 -5.91 -7.72 -14.94
CA VAL A 371 -7.31 -8.13 -15.10
C VAL A 371 -7.41 -9.37 -15.98
N LEU A 372 -8.37 -10.24 -15.69
CA LEU A 372 -8.67 -11.39 -16.51
C LEU A 372 -9.84 -11.04 -17.44
N VAL A 373 -9.64 -11.24 -18.73
CA VAL A 373 -10.62 -10.91 -19.78
C VAL A 373 -10.89 -12.12 -20.65
N ARG A 374 -12.06 -12.12 -21.29
CA ARG A 374 -12.32 -13.00 -22.43
C ARG A 374 -12.03 -12.23 -23.71
N TRP A 375 -11.03 -12.68 -24.47
CA TRP A 375 -10.62 -12.10 -25.74
C TRP A 375 -10.73 -13.17 -26.82
N GLN A 376 -11.57 -12.92 -27.84
CA GLN A 376 -11.85 -13.87 -28.93
C GLN A 376 -12.29 -15.27 -28.42
N GLU A 377 -13.24 -15.31 -27.47
CA GLU A 377 -13.71 -16.54 -26.82
C GLU A 377 -12.66 -17.31 -26.01
N ARG A 378 -11.49 -16.71 -25.72
CA ARG A 378 -10.43 -17.34 -24.91
C ARG A 378 -10.03 -16.48 -23.74
N LEU A 379 -9.49 -17.11 -22.70
CA LEU A 379 -9.01 -16.41 -21.51
C LEU A 379 -7.66 -15.75 -21.79
N ALA A 380 -7.54 -14.49 -21.42
CA ALA A 380 -6.31 -13.73 -21.49
C ALA A 380 -6.16 -12.82 -20.27
N ILE A 381 -4.92 -12.48 -19.92
CA ILE A 381 -4.59 -11.59 -18.81
C ILE A 381 -4.09 -10.27 -19.39
N LEU A 382 -4.61 -9.15 -18.93
CA LEU A 382 -3.98 -7.85 -19.20
C LEU A 382 -3.03 -7.56 -18.03
N TYR A 383 -1.73 -7.64 -18.27
CA TYR A 383 -0.70 -7.42 -17.25
C TYR A 383 -0.38 -5.95 -17.02
N GLU A 384 -0.52 -5.14 -18.06
CA GLU A 384 -0.30 -3.71 -18.03
C GLU A 384 -1.36 -3.06 -18.90
N ILE A 385 -2.00 -2.05 -18.31
CA ILE A 385 -3.03 -1.24 -18.96
C ILE A 385 -2.57 0.21 -18.86
N SER A 386 -2.23 0.79 -20.00
CA SER A 386 -1.95 2.21 -20.15
C SER A 386 -2.63 2.75 -21.41
N ASP A 387 -2.74 4.07 -21.50
CA ASP A 387 -3.31 4.74 -22.67
C ASP A 387 -2.44 4.54 -23.94
N GLU A 388 -1.14 4.24 -23.77
CA GLU A 388 -0.21 4.02 -24.88
C GLU A 388 -0.04 2.55 -25.25
N SER A 389 -0.15 1.62 -24.29
CA SER A 389 0.09 0.21 -24.55
C SER A 389 -0.60 -0.74 -23.57
N LEU A 390 -1.21 -1.78 -24.11
CA LEU A 390 -1.70 -2.95 -23.40
C LEU A 390 -0.69 -4.09 -23.53
N VAL A 391 -0.35 -4.72 -22.39
CA VAL A 391 0.41 -5.98 -22.37
C VAL A 391 -0.54 -7.12 -22.07
N ILE A 392 -0.72 -8.01 -23.05
CA ILE A 392 -1.67 -9.11 -23.03
C ILE A 392 -0.90 -10.43 -22.90
N GLY A 393 -1.12 -11.15 -21.81
CA GLY A 393 -0.69 -12.53 -21.64
C GLY A 393 -1.74 -13.49 -22.18
N SER A 394 -1.52 -14.00 -23.40
CA SER A 394 -2.35 -15.06 -23.99
C SER A 394 -1.59 -16.39 -23.93
N PRO A 395 -2.13 -17.45 -23.29
CA PRO A 395 -1.48 -18.76 -23.23
C PRO A 395 -1.13 -19.37 -24.58
N GLU A 396 -1.85 -18.98 -25.63
CA GLU A 396 -1.69 -19.54 -26.98
C GLU A 396 -0.78 -18.67 -27.85
N MET A 397 -0.87 -17.34 -27.69
CA MET A 397 -0.21 -16.37 -28.56
C MET A 397 1.05 -15.76 -27.94
N GLY A 398 1.34 -16.03 -26.67
CA GLY A 398 2.44 -15.40 -25.96
C GLY A 398 2.06 -14.09 -25.29
N ILE A 399 3.09 -13.33 -24.89
CA ILE A 399 2.95 -11.96 -24.41
C ILE A 399 2.92 -11.03 -25.61
N LEU A 400 1.80 -10.36 -25.81
CA LEU A 400 1.58 -9.41 -26.88
C LEU A 400 1.57 -7.99 -26.31
N ARG A 401 2.20 -7.05 -27.00
CA ARG A 401 2.06 -5.62 -26.71
C ARG A 401 1.29 -4.97 -27.85
N ARG A 402 0.15 -4.36 -27.55
CA ARG A 402 -0.74 -3.71 -28.52
C ARG A 402 -1.13 -2.33 -28.06
N LYS A 403 -1.53 -1.45 -28.97
CA LYS A 403 -2.20 -0.21 -28.59
C LYS A 403 -3.62 -0.53 -28.10
N PRO A 404 -4.19 0.27 -27.19
CA PRO A 404 -5.58 0.10 -26.78
C PRO A 404 -6.55 0.03 -27.96
N ALA A 405 -6.46 0.94 -28.93
CA ALA A 405 -7.32 0.95 -30.12
C ALA A 405 -7.34 -0.40 -30.85
N ASP A 406 -6.17 -0.97 -31.16
CA ASP A 406 -6.05 -2.26 -31.86
C ASP A 406 -6.62 -3.45 -31.06
N PHE A 407 -6.66 -3.33 -29.73
CA PHE A 407 -7.29 -4.32 -28.87
C PHE A 407 -8.81 -4.17 -28.88
N LEU A 408 -9.33 -2.94 -28.75
CA LEU A 408 -10.76 -2.65 -28.72
C LEU A 408 -11.48 -3.14 -29.99
N ASP A 409 -10.87 -2.93 -31.16
CA ASP A 409 -11.38 -3.42 -32.45
C ASP A 409 -11.63 -4.94 -32.46
N SER A 410 -10.85 -5.68 -31.66
CA SER A 410 -10.92 -7.14 -31.57
C SER A 410 -11.68 -7.65 -30.33
N TRP A 411 -12.01 -6.77 -29.38
CA TRP A 411 -12.65 -7.13 -28.11
C TRP A 411 -14.16 -6.88 -28.13
N GLY A 412 -14.64 -5.93 -28.94
CA GLY A 412 -16.07 -5.57 -29.07
C GLY A 412 -16.41 -4.26 -28.35
N GLU A 413 -17.67 -3.81 -28.45
CA GLU A 413 -18.11 -2.51 -27.91
C GLU A 413 -18.27 -2.49 -26.39
N GLU A 414 -18.66 -3.62 -25.78
CA GLU A 414 -18.75 -3.84 -24.34
C GLU A 414 -18.25 -5.23 -23.98
N GLY A 415 -17.66 -5.38 -22.79
CA GLY A 415 -17.10 -6.64 -22.35
C GLY A 415 -17.09 -6.81 -20.85
N GLN A 416 -17.33 -8.05 -20.42
CA GLN A 416 -17.11 -8.45 -19.04
C GLN A 416 -15.62 -8.59 -18.76
N VAL A 417 -15.19 -8.05 -17.62
CA VAL A 417 -13.83 -8.12 -17.12
C VAL A 417 -13.86 -8.57 -15.67
N LEU A 418 -12.88 -9.41 -15.28
CA LEU A 418 -12.70 -9.85 -13.92
C LEU A 418 -11.50 -9.10 -13.30
N LEU A 419 -11.81 -8.18 -12.40
CA LEU A 419 -10.81 -7.43 -11.63
C LEU A 419 -10.24 -8.33 -10.53
N LEU A 420 -8.92 -8.31 -10.38
CA LEU A 420 -8.20 -9.21 -9.48
C LEU A 420 -7.48 -8.40 -8.40
N GLN A 421 -7.77 -8.68 -7.13
CA GLN A 421 -7.12 -8.01 -6.01
C GLN A 421 -6.58 -9.03 -5.00
N LYS A 422 -5.44 -8.71 -4.38
CA LYS A 422 -4.93 -9.49 -3.24
C LYS A 422 -5.84 -9.28 -2.03
N THR A 423 -6.06 -10.33 -1.27
CA THR A 423 -6.77 -10.34 0.03
C THR A 423 -5.78 -10.55 1.18
N LYS A 424 -6.24 -10.34 2.42
CA LYS A 424 -5.44 -10.66 3.63
C LYS A 424 -5.10 -12.16 3.72
N GLU A 425 -5.90 -13.03 3.10
CA GLU A 425 -5.76 -14.49 3.08
C GLU A 425 -5.01 -15.00 1.82
N THR A 426 -4.51 -14.12 0.95
CA THR A 426 -3.80 -14.53 -0.27
C THR A 426 -2.52 -15.28 0.08
N PRO A 427 -2.40 -16.57 -0.29
CA PRO A 427 -1.22 -17.36 0.04
C PRO A 427 -0.02 -16.86 -0.77
N GLN A 428 1.07 -16.52 -0.07
CA GLN A 428 2.36 -16.24 -0.71
C GLN A 428 3.19 -17.52 -0.71
N GLU A 429 3.95 -17.76 -1.79
CA GLU A 429 4.90 -18.89 -1.82
C GLU A 429 5.88 -18.76 -0.64
N ARG A 430 5.74 -19.63 0.35
CA ARG A 430 6.72 -19.78 1.43
C ARG A 430 7.92 -20.54 0.86
N PHE A 431 9.07 -19.88 0.83
CA PHE A 431 10.42 -20.47 0.72
C PHE A 431 10.58 -21.64 -0.27
N GLY A 432 10.97 -21.34 -1.51
CA GLY A 432 11.54 -22.34 -2.42
C GLY A 432 13.05 -22.52 -2.19
N LEU A 433 13.57 -23.73 -2.40
CA LEU A 433 15.01 -24.08 -2.37
C LEU A 433 15.91 -23.17 -3.24
N ARG A 434 15.31 -22.37 -4.14
CA ARG A 434 15.97 -21.28 -4.88
C ARG A 434 16.64 -20.24 -4.00
N TRP A 435 16.15 -20.01 -2.78
CA TRP A 435 16.80 -19.11 -1.81
C TRP A 435 18.09 -19.69 -1.20
N PHE A 436 18.30 -21.01 -1.25
CA PHE A 436 19.56 -21.63 -0.80
C PHE A 436 20.69 -21.53 -1.85
N VAL A 437 20.35 -21.29 -3.12
CA VAL A 437 21.32 -21.23 -4.22
C VAL A 437 22.35 -20.09 -4.05
N PRO A 438 21.98 -18.85 -3.67
CA PRO A 438 22.95 -17.78 -3.42
C PRO A 438 23.93 -18.11 -2.29
N SER A 439 23.48 -18.80 -1.24
CA SER A 439 24.29 -19.20 -0.09
C SER A 439 25.23 -20.37 -0.43
N LEU A 440 24.77 -21.37 -1.19
CA LEU A 440 25.62 -22.45 -1.68
C LEU A 440 26.69 -21.95 -2.66
N ILE A 441 26.36 -20.97 -3.52
CA ILE A 441 27.30 -20.37 -4.48
C ILE A 441 28.48 -19.66 -3.78
N ARG A 442 28.29 -19.16 -2.54
CA ARG A 442 29.39 -18.57 -1.74
C ARG A 442 30.41 -19.62 -1.28
N TYR A 443 29.96 -20.86 -1.05
CA TYR A 443 30.82 -21.95 -0.59
C TYR A 443 31.14 -22.97 -1.70
N ARG A 444 30.95 -22.59 -2.98
CA ARG A 444 31.16 -23.49 -4.13
C ARG A 444 32.53 -24.16 -4.13
N TRP A 445 33.58 -23.46 -3.67
CA TRP A 445 34.94 -23.98 -3.58
C TRP A 445 35.14 -24.95 -2.41
N VAL A 446 34.46 -24.71 -1.28
CA VAL A 446 34.49 -25.59 -0.11
C VAL A 446 33.72 -26.87 -0.38
N LEU A 447 32.58 -26.78 -1.08
CA LEU A 447 31.80 -27.95 -1.51
C LEU A 447 32.55 -28.78 -2.57
N LEU A 448 33.31 -28.15 -3.46
CA LEU A 448 34.21 -28.82 -4.40
C LEU A 448 35.37 -29.52 -3.67
N GLN A 449 35.99 -28.87 -2.69
CA GLN A 449 37.04 -29.48 -1.86
C GLN A 449 36.52 -30.67 -1.04
N ALA A 450 35.34 -30.55 -0.44
CA ALA A 450 34.71 -31.65 0.30
C ALA A 450 34.37 -32.83 -0.63
N SER A 451 33.87 -32.56 -1.84
CA SER A 451 33.59 -33.62 -2.82
C SER A 451 34.86 -34.32 -3.31
N ILE A 452 35.95 -33.57 -3.53
CA ILE A 452 37.25 -34.14 -3.91
C ILE A 452 37.84 -34.95 -2.74
N ALA A 453 37.70 -34.47 -1.50
CA ALA A 453 38.14 -35.19 -0.31
C ALA A 453 37.37 -36.51 -0.14
N ASP A 454 36.04 -36.49 -0.27
CA ASP A 454 35.20 -37.70 -0.19
C ASP A 454 35.49 -38.70 -1.30
N VAL A 455 35.69 -38.24 -2.55
CA VAL A 455 36.07 -39.12 -3.67
C VAL A 455 37.48 -39.68 -3.47
N SER A 456 38.42 -38.90 -2.96
CA SER A 456 39.78 -39.38 -2.66
C SER A 456 39.80 -40.37 -1.48
N ALA A 457 38.97 -40.16 -0.46
CA ALA A 457 38.81 -41.08 0.66
C ALA A 457 38.10 -42.38 0.23
N LEU A 458 37.13 -42.30 -0.69
CA LEU A 458 36.47 -43.45 -1.29
C LEU A 458 37.43 -44.23 -2.21
N ALA A 459 38.28 -43.55 -2.99
CA ALA A 459 39.30 -44.16 -3.83
C ALA A 459 40.44 -44.78 -3.01
N ALA A 460 40.88 -44.12 -1.95
CA ALA A 460 41.86 -44.66 -1.00
C ALA A 460 41.27 -45.86 -0.23
N GLY A 461 40.01 -45.76 0.21
CA GLY A 461 39.27 -46.85 0.84
C GLY A 461 39.09 -48.06 -0.08
N ALA A 462 38.85 -47.85 -1.38
CA ALA A 462 38.77 -48.90 -2.38
C ALA A 462 40.15 -49.53 -2.69
N ALA A 463 41.24 -48.77 -2.59
CA ALA A 463 42.60 -49.28 -2.74
C ALA A 463 43.09 -50.09 -1.53
N THR A 464 42.54 -49.84 -0.32
CA THR A 464 42.91 -50.57 0.90
C THR A 464 41.91 -51.65 1.34
N ALA A 465 40.77 -51.80 0.66
CA ALA A 465 39.76 -52.81 1.02
C ALA A 465 39.88 -54.09 0.18
N SER A 466 41.03 -54.76 0.28
CA SER A 466 41.03 -56.22 0.44
C SER A 466 41.01 -56.51 1.94
N CYS A 467 39.89 -56.23 2.61
CA CYS A 467 39.43 -56.90 3.82
C CYS A 467 38.10 -56.29 4.30
N ARG A 468 37.24 -57.20 4.78
CA ARG A 468 35.82 -57.06 5.10
C ARG A 468 35.45 -55.86 6.00
N GLY A 469 34.32 -55.23 5.65
CA GLY A 469 33.30 -54.80 6.62
C GLY A 469 33.33 -53.35 7.09
N PHE A 470 32.91 -52.39 6.28
CA PHE A 470 32.70 -51.00 6.74
C PHE A 470 31.55 -50.24 6.06
N PHE A 471 30.51 -50.94 5.58
CA PHE A 471 29.38 -50.32 4.89
C PHE A 471 28.19 -49.92 5.79
N ALA A 472 28.25 -50.19 7.10
CA ALA A 472 27.10 -49.96 8.01
C ALA A 472 27.17 -48.66 8.83
N PHE A 473 28.32 -47.98 8.92
CA PHE A 473 28.49 -46.87 9.87
C PHE A 473 28.25 -45.47 9.28
N THR A 474 28.42 -45.29 7.97
CA THR A 474 28.40 -43.94 7.35
C THR A 474 26.98 -43.44 7.04
N ILE A 475 26.03 -44.33 6.77
CA ILE A 475 24.63 -43.96 6.51
C ILE A 475 23.89 -43.61 7.82
N ALA A 476 24.23 -44.27 8.93
CA ALA A 476 23.63 -43.99 10.24
C ALA A 476 24.02 -42.60 10.80
N SER A 477 25.25 -42.15 10.56
CA SER A 477 25.72 -40.83 11.02
C SER A 477 25.10 -39.67 10.23
N LEU A 478 24.86 -39.87 8.93
CA LEU A 478 24.22 -38.87 8.07
C LEU A 478 22.72 -38.70 8.40
N ILE A 479 22.03 -39.78 8.76
CA ILE A 479 20.62 -39.74 9.19
C ILE A 479 20.47 -39.08 10.59
N ALA A 480 21.43 -39.30 11.49
CA ALA A 480 21.45 -38.66 12.81
C ALA A 480 21.69 -37.15 12.75
N ALA A 481 22.56 -36.68 11.84
CA ALA A 481 22.83 -35.25 11.66
C ALA A 481 21.62 -34.50 11.06
N VAL A 482 20.87 -35.14 10.15
CA VAL A 482 19.66 -34.55 9.55
C VAL A 482 18.48 -34.53 10.54
N SER A 483 18.38 -35.52 11.42
CA SER A 483 17.31 -35.59 12.44
C SER A 483 17.50 -34.55 13.56
N CYS A 484 18.74 -34.19 13.91
CA CYS A 484 19.02 -33.19 14.94
C CYS A 484 18.71 -31.75 14.47
N PHE A 485 18.73 -31.50 13.16
CA PHE A 485 18.46 -30.18 12.58
C PHE A 485 16.95 -29.85 12.48
N PHE A 486 16.07 -30.85 12.53
CA PHE A 486 14.61 -30.68 12.44
C PHE A 486 13.90 -30.55 13.79
N SER A 487 14.61 -30.61 14.92
CA SER A 487 14.03 -30.57 16.29
C SER A 487 14.18 -29.22 17.02
N LYS A 488 14.81 -28.22 16.40
CA LYS A 488 14.87 -26.84 16.91
C LYS A 488 14.61 -25.84 15.79
N GLY A 489 13.33 -25.62 15.50
CA GLY A 489 12.82 -24.62 14.57
C GLY A 489 11.35 -24.36 14.83
#